data_AF-A0A323V8R4-F1
#
_entry.id   AF-A0A323V8R4-F1
#
_cell.length_a   1.000
_cell.length_b   1.000
_cell.length_c   1.000
_cell.angle_alpha   90.00
_cell.angle_beta   90.00
_cell.angle_gamma   90.00
#
_symmetry.space_group_name_H-M   'P 1'
#
loop_
_entity.id
_entity.type
_entity.pdbx_description
1 polymer ?
#
loop_
_entity_poly.entity_id
_entity_poly.type
_entity_poly.pdbx_seq_one_letter_code
_entity_poly.pdbx_strand_id
1 'polypeptide(L)'
;MLDLDALTAATRPERVRLVDEWLTGLLAEALAGTPRPSRRRGGPPAEPAGTGLALVAVGSLGRRELPPHGDLDLVLVHDGRPEIAALADALWYPIWDAGLRLDHSVRTVGEAVSVAGDDVKAGLGLLDARHVAGDPEVTAGLRTATLGSWRQHAGRLLPQLRDLRRGRSRQIGELGFLLEPDLKEAYGGLREGQVLRALAAAQLADAPPADAGEAYA
;
A
#
# COMPACT_ATOMS: atom_id res chain seq x y z
N MET A 1 6.84 -20.15 7.79
CA MET A 1 6.19 -20.18 6.46
C MET A 1 4.72 -19.91 6.67
N LEU A 2 4.12 -19.09 5.83
CA LEU A 2 2.72 -18.67 5.95
C LEU A 2 1.79 -19.77 5.40
N ASP A 3 0.77 -20.15 6.16
CA ASP A 3 -0.23 -21.13 5.74
C ASP A 3 -1.33 -20.44 4.90
N LEU A 4 -1.32 -20.70 3.58
CA LEU A 4 -2.25 -20.06 2.64
C LEU A 4 -3.70 -20.53 2.78
N ASP A 5 -3.90 -21.79 3.17
CA ASP A 5 -5.23 -22.36 3.37
C ASP A 5 -5.86 -21.73 4.62
N ALA A 6 -5.08 -21.60 5.70
CA ALA A 6 -5.49 -20.89 6.90
C ALA A 6 -5.79 -19.41 6.63
N LEU A 7 -4.99 -18.72 5.80
CA LEU A 7 -5.26 -17.33 5.42
C LEU A 7 -6.58 -17.18 4.65
N THR A 8 -6.87 -18.11 3.75
CA THR A 8 -8.08 -18.07 2.93
C THR A 8 -9.32 -18.25 3.80
N ALA A 9 -9.27 -19.17 4.77
CA ALA A 9 -10.36 -19.45 5.70
C ALA A 9 -10.52 -18.40 6.83
N ALA A 10 -9.47 -17.65 7.15
CA ALA A 10 -9.49 -16.66 8.23
C ALA A 10 -10.48 -15.51 7.97
N THR A 11 -10.98 -14.90 9.04
CA THR A 11 -11.71 -13.64 8.94
C THR A 11 -10.78 -12.54 8.40
N ARG A 12 -11.34 -11.47 7.84
CA ARG A 12 -10.55 -10.35 7.30
C ARG A 12 -9.58 -9.76 8.35
N PRO A 13 -9.98 -9.45 9.61
CA PRO A 13 -9.05 -8.93 10.60
C PRO A 13 -7.92 -9.92 10.96
N GLU A 14 -8.24 -11.20 11.10
CA GLU A 14 -7.25 -12.25 11.38
C GLU A 14 -6.25 -12.40 10.24
N ARG A 15 -6.73 -12.40 8.99
CA ARG A 15 -5.90 -12.46 7.79
C ARG A 15 -4.90 -11.30 7.75
N VAL A 16 -5.37 -10.08 7.99
CA VAL A 16 -4.50 -8.89 8.03
C VAL A 16 -3.44 -9.03 9.13
N ARG A 17 -3.83 -9.47 10.33
CA ARG A 17 -2.89 -9.69 11.44
C ARG A 17 -1.81 -10.72 11.07
N LEU A 18 -2.21 -11.88 10.55
CA LEU A 18 -1.29 -12.96 10.17
C LEU A 18 -0.31 -12.52 9.08
N VAL A 19 -0.80 -11.78 8.08
CA VAL A 19 0.05 -11.21 7.02
C VAL A 19 1.01 -10.17 7.57
N ASP A 20 0.54 -9.26 8.44
CA ASP A 20 1.41 -8.24 9.05
C ASP A 20 2.52 -8.86 9.92
N GLU A 21 2.19 -9.86 10.74
CA GLU A 21 3.15 -10.59 11.58
C GLU A 21 4.21 -11.29 10.71
N TRP A 22 3.78 -11.96 9.65
CA TRP A 22 4.68 -12.64 8.73
C TRP A 22 5.59 -11.67 7.97
N LEU A 23 5.04 -10.58 7.41
CA LEU A 23 5.82 -9.55 6.72
C LEU A 23 6.83 -8.87 7.65
N THR A 24 6.46 -8.66 8.91
CA THR A 24 7.37 -8.13 9.94
C THR A 24 8.54 -9.07 10.18
N GLY A 25 8.27 -10.38 10.29
CA GLY A 25 9.30 -11.41 10.40
C GLY A 25 10.23 -11.45 9.19
N LEU A 26 9.68 -11.42 7.98
CA LEU A 26 10.47 -11.40 6.75
C LEU A 26 11.40 -10.20 6.65
N LEU A 27 10.92 -8.99 6.99
CA LEU A 27 11.77 -7.81 6.99
C LEU A 27 12.91 -7.94 8.02
N ALA A 28 12.62 -8.49 9.21
CA ALA A 28 13.64 -8.71 10.23
C ALA A 28 14.71 -9.72 9.76
N GLU A 29 14.30 -10.82 9.11
CA GLU A 29 15.21 -11.81 8.52
C GLU A 29 16.05 -11.20 7.39
N ALA A 30 15.45 -10.43 6.49
CA ALA A 30 16.16 -9.73 5.41
C ALA A 30 17.20 -8.73 5.96
N LEU A 31 16.85 -7.98 7.00
CA LEU A 31 17.77 -7.05 7.68
C LEU A 31 18.92 -7.77 8.39
N ALA A 32 18.67 -8.93 8.98
CA ALA A 32 19.71 -9.75 9.60
C ALA A 32 20.65 -10.38 8.55
N GLY A 33 20.09 -10.80 7.41
CA GLY A 33 20.82 -11.43 6.30
C GLY A 33 21.57 -10.47 5.38
N THR A 34 21.27 -9.17 5.43
CA THR A 34 21.87 -8.15 4.55
C THR A 34 22.64 -7.10 5.37
N PRO A 35 23.94 -7.31 5.64
CA PRO A 35 24.72 -6.38 6.44
C PRO A 35 24.84 -5.01 5.78
N ARG A 36 24.72 -3.95 6.58
CA ARG A 36 25.04 -2.59 6.11
C ARG A 36 26.52 -2.51 5.71
N PRO A 37 26.88 -1.71 4.69
CA PRO A 37 28.29 -1.48 4.36
C PRO A 37 29.05 -0.97 5.58
N SER A 38 30.29 -1.43 5.74
CA SER A 38 31.14 -1.07 6.88
C SER A 38 31.31 0.45 6.98
N ARG A 39 30.96 1.03 8.13
CA ARG A 39 31.14 2.47 8.38
C ARG A 39 32.62 2.86 8.35
N ARG A 40 32.89 4.11 7.95
CA ARG A 40 34.18 4.75 8.22
C ARG A 40 34.43 4.81 9.73
N ARG A 41 35.67 4.53 10.14
CA ARG A 41 36.12 4.59 11.53
C ARG A 41 35.91 6.01 12.08
N GLY A 42 35.15 6.16 13.20
CA GLY A 42 34.87 7.44 13.84
C GLY A 42 33.52 8.11 13.50
N GLY A 43 32.61 7.42 12.80
CA GLY A 43 31.24 7.90 12.59
C GLY A 43 30.35 7.85 13.84
N PRO A 44 29.13 8.41 13.78
CA PRO A 44 28.15 8.34 14.88
C PRO A 44 27.84 6.89 15.30
N PRO A 45 27.23 6.67 16.48
CA PRO A 45 26.89 5.33 16.97
C PRO A 45 25.99 4.56 16.00
N ALA A 46 26.08 3.23 16.03
CA ALA A 46 25.32 2.35 15.14
C ALA A 46 23.82 2.55 15.36
N GLU A 47 23.15 3.03 14.32
CA GLU A 47 21.69 3.11 14.22
C GLU A 47 21.12 1.68 14.19
N PRO A 48 19.92 1.43 14.77
CA PRO A 48 19.20 0.17 14.58
C PRO A 48 19.15 -0.22 13.10
N ALA A 49 19.21 -1.53 12.80
CA ALA A 49 19.25 -2.03 11.42
C ALA A 49 18.06 -1.54 10.58
N GLY A 50 16.91 -1.29 11.21
CA GLY A 50 15.69 -0.77 10.57
C GLY A 50 15.65 0.74 10.30
N THR A 51 16.53 1.57 10.88
CA THR A 51 16.47 3.04 10.67
C THR A 51 16.50 3.40 9.19
N GLY A 52 15.66 4.35 8.76
CA GLY A 52 15.67 4.86 7.39
C GLY A 52 15.08 3.89 6.37
N LEU A 53 14.39 2.85 6.82
CA LEU A 53 13.75 1.84 5.97
C LEU A 53 12.39 1.44 6.55
N ALA A 54 11.35 1.41 5.74
CA ALA A 54 10.03 0.92 6.14
C ALA A 54 9.40 0.03 5.09
N LEU A 55 8.77 -1.04 5.54
CA LEU A 55 7.82 -1.80 4.74
C LEU A 55 6.42 -1.21 4.96
N VAL A 56 5.81 -0.76 3.86
CA VAL A 56 4.52 -0.09 3.85
C VAL A 56 3.55 -0.90 3.01
N ALA A 57 2.38 -1.19 3.58
CA ALA A 57 1.26 -1.73 2.83
C ALA A 57 0.46 -0.60 2.19
N VAL A 58 0.05 -0.79 0.94
CA VAL A 58 -0.88 0.12 0.23
C VAL A 58 -2.12 -0.67 -0.21
N GLY A 59 -3.05 -0.01 -0.90
CA GLY A 59 -4.22 -0.69 -1.46
C GLY A 59 -5.07 -1.40 -0.39
N SER A 60 -5.53 -2.62 -0.67
CA SER A 60 -6.39 -3.36 0.27
C SER A 60 -5.71 -3.72 1.58
N LEU A 61 -4.43 -4.10 1.56
CA LEU A 61 -3.71 -4.39 2.81
C LEU A 61 -3.46 -3.11 3.62
N GLY A 62 -3.22 -1.98 2.95
CA GLY A 62 -3.13 -0.65 3.55
C GLY A 62 -4.41 -0.28 4.31
N ARG A 63 -5.57 -0.54 3.71
CA ARG A 63 -6.89 -0.31 4.33
C ARG A 63 -7.34 -1.40 5.32
N ARG A 64 -6.55 -2.47 5.52
CA ARG A 64 -6.94 -3.67 6.30
C ARG A 64 -8.19 -4.38 5.74
N GLU A 65 -8.35 -4.32 4.43
CA GLU A 65 -9.46 -4.90 3.66
C GLU A 65 -9.02 -6.10 2.80
N LEU A 66 -7.90 -6.76 3.15
CA LEU A 66 -7.28 -7.81 2.31
C LEU A 66 -8.27 -8.95 2.00
N PRO A 67 -8.65 -9.18 0.73
CA PRO A 67 -9.47 -10.32 0.31
C PRO A 67 -8.73 -11.66 0.43
N PRO A 68 -9.43 -12.82 0.44
CA PRO A 68 -8.81 -14.13 0.63
C PRO A 68 -7.70 -14.45 -0.37
N HIS A 69 -7.92 -14.04 -1.62
CA HIS A 69 -6.97 -14.20 -2.72
C HIS A 69 -6.44 -12.84 -3.22
N GLY A 70 -6.47 -11.82 -2.35
CA GLY A 70 -6.03 -10.47 -2.69
C GLY A 70 -4.54 -10.40 -2.98
N ASP A 71 -4.16 -9.42 -3.79
CA ASP A 71 -2.76 -9.10 -4.03
C ASP A 71 -2.18 -8.38 -2.80
N LEU A 72 -0.90 -8.64 -2.52
CA LEU A 72 -0.13 -7.84 -1.58
C LEU A 72 0.45 -6.66 -2.35
N ASP A 73 -0.05 -5.46 -2.07
CA ASP A 73 0.52 -4.23 -2.62
C ASP A 73 1.48 -3.65 -1.56
N LEU A 74 2.79 -3.75 -1.82
CA LEU A 74 3.84 -3.37 -0.86
C LEU A 74 4.79 -2.31 -1.42
N VAL A 75 5.25 -1.40 -0.56
CA VAL A 75 6.28 -0.42 -0.88
C VAL A 75 7.38 -0.54 0.16
N LEU A 76 8.60 -0.86 -0.27
CA LEU A 76 9.78 -0.74 0.55
C LEU A 76 10.35 0.68 0.40
N VAL A 77 10.14 1.48 1.44
CA VAL A 77 10.52 2.89 1.46
C VAL A 77 11.86 3.04 2.15
N HIS A 78 12.81 3.78 1.55
CA HIS A 78 14.13 3.97 2.14
C HIS A 78 14.66 5.42 2.03
N ASP A 79 15.68 5.74 2.81
CA ASP A 79 16.36 7.04 2.86
C ASP A 79 17.69 7.08 2.08
N GLY A 80 17.79 6.31 0.99
CA GLY A 80 19.01 6.23 0.17
C GLY A 80 20.00 5.14 0.59
N ARG A 81 19.52 4.09 1.28
CA ARG A 81 20.35 2.95 1.71
C ARG A 81 21.05 2.24 0.54
N PRO A 82 22.39 2.07 0.58
CA PRO A 82 23.15 1.47 -0.51
C PRO A 82 22.90 -0.04 -0.69
N GLU A 83 22.53 -0.75 0.38
CA GLU A 83 22.21 -2.18 0.36
C GLU A 83 20.74 -2.47 -0.01
N ILE A 84 19.97 -1.45 -0.43
CA ILE A 84 18.52 -1.57 -0.63
C ILE A 84 18.14 -2.65 -1.66
N ALA A 85 18.92 -2.81 -2.73
CA ALA A 85 18.64 -3.82 -3.75
C ALA A 85 18.72 -5.24 -3.18
N ALA A 86 19.77 -5.52 -2.39
CA ALA A 86 19.93 -6.82 -1.74
C ALA A 86 18.86 -7.07 -0.66
N LEU A 87 18.48 -6.03 0.10
CA LEU A 87 17.38 -6.10 1.06
C LEU A 87 16.03 -6.37 0.38
N ALA A 88 15.77 -5.72 -0.75
CA ALA A 88 14.58 -5.91 -1.55
C ALA A 88 14.48 -7.34 -2.04
N ASP A 89 15.54 -7.87 -2.66
CA ASP A 89 15.61 -9.27 -3.09
C ASP A 89 15.35 -10.24 -1.93
N ALA A 90 16.04 -10.06 -0.80
CA ALA A 90 15.87 -10.90 0.39
C ALA A 90 14.44 -10.85 0.97
N LEU A 91 13.71 -9.76 0.75
CA LEU A 91 12.33 -9.59 1.21
C LEU A 91 11.31 -10.15 0.21
N TRP A 92 11.50 -9.92 -1.09
CA TRP A 92 10.51 -10.25 -2.13
C TRP A 92 10.53 -11.71 -2.54
N TYR A 93 11.70 -12.34 -2.63
CA TYR A 93 11.79 -13.77 -3.02
C TYR A 93 10.98 -14.68 -2.10
N PRO A 94 11.06 -14.58 -0.76
CA PRO A 94 10.22 -15.39 0.12
C PRO A 94 8.72 -15.18 -0.06
N ILE A 95 8.28 -13.98 -0.49
CA ILE A 95 6.87 -13.69 -0.73
C ILE A 95 6.40 -14.35 -2.04
N TRP A 96 7.22 -14.28 -3.10
CA TRP A 96 6.95 -14.97 -4.36
C TRP A 96 6.95 -16.49 -4.19
N ASP A 97 7.93 -17.02 -3.47
CA ASP A 97 8.06 -18.46 -3.21
C ASP A 97 6.90 -19.00 -2.38
N ALA A 98 6.26 -18.14 -1.57
CA ALA A 98 5.04 -18.47 -0.85
C ALA A 98 3.79 -18.55 -1.76
N GLY A 99 3.90 -18.28 -3.06
CA GLY A 99 2.79 -18.39 -4.01
C GLY A 99 1.75 -17.26 -3.94
N LEU A 100 2.06 -16.17 -3.23
CA LEU A 100 1.20 -15.00 -3.13
C LEU A 100 1.39 -14.06 -4.32
N ARG A 101 0.30 -13.42 -4.75
CA ARG A 101 0.36 -12.35 -5.75
C ARG A 101 0.92 -11.09 -5.10
N LEU A 102 2.01 -10.56 -5.63
CA LEU A 102 2.75 -9.42 -5.09
C LEU A 102 2.87 -8.32 -6.15
N ASP A 103 2.30 -7.15 -5.88
CA ASP A 103 2.67 -5.89 -6.52
C ASP A 103 3.58 -5.13 -5.56
N HIS A 104 4.77 -4.74 -6.01
CA HIS A 104 5.76 -4.14 -5.13
C HIS A 104 6.54 -3.01 -5.79
N SER A 105 7.08 -2.13 -4.96
CA SER A 105 8.06 -1.14 -5.40
C SER A 105 9.06 -0.82 -4.31
N VAL A 106 10.26 -0.40 -4.73
CA VAL A 106 11.33 0.08 -3.87
C VAL A 106 11.58 1.53 -4.22
N ARG A 107 11.36 2.44 -3.27
CA ARG A 107 11.40 3.88 -3.54
C ARG A 107 11.86 4.68 -2.34
N THR A 108 12.49 5.81 -2.59
CA THR A 108 12.55 6.91 -1.63
C THR A 108 11.20 7.61 -1.51
N VAL A 109 11.01 8.40 -0.45
CA VAL A 109 9.80 9.23 -0.30
C VAL A 109 9.63 10.18 -1.49
N GLY A 110 10.74 10.78 -1.97
CA GLY A 110 10.71 11.69 -3.12
C GLY A 110 10.27 11.01 -4.41
N GLU A 111 10.78 9.82 -4.70
CA GLU A 111 10.38 9.04 -5.88
C GLU A 111 8.92 8.59 -5.79
N ALA A 112 8.48 8.12 -4.61
CA ALA A 112 7.08 7.73 -4.41
C ALA A 112 6.12 8.90 -4.66
N VAL A 113 6.46 10.09 -4.15
CA VAL A 113 5.67 11.32 -4.33
C VAL A 113 5.68 11.80 -5.78
N SER A 114 6.83 11.71 -6.46
CA SER A 114 6.94 12.05 -7.87
C SER A 114 5.99 11.20 -8.72
N VAL A 115 6.03 9.88 -8.53
CA VAL A 115 5.14 8.96 -9.28
C VAL A 115 3.68 9.18 -8.90
N ALA A 116 3.37 9.41 -7.62
CA ALA A 116 2.01 9.70 -7.16
C ALA A 116 1.43 10.98 -7.79
N GLY A 117 2.30 11.97 -8.06
CA GLY A 117 1.91 13.22 -8.68
C GLY A 117 1.48 13.04 -10.14
N ASP A 118 2.12 12.12 -10.87
CA ASP A 118 1.93 11.94 -12.31
C ASP A 118 0.97 10.81 -12.68
N ASP A 119 0.87 9.77 -11.86
CA ASP A 119 -0.02 8.62 -12.06
C ASP A 119 -1.10 8.56 -10.98
N VAL A 120 -2.35 8.79 -11.39
CA VAL A 120 -3.52 8.76 -10.50
C VAL A 120 -3.73 7.40 -9.82
N LYS A 121 -3.39 6.27 -10.45
CA LYS A 121 -3.53 4.94 -9.83
C LYS A 121 -2.49 4.75 -8.73
N ALA A 122 -1.24 5.16 -8.98
CA ALA A 122 -0.19 5.11 -7.97
C ALA A 122 -0.51 6.04 -6.79
N GLY A 123 -0.99 7.26 -7.07
CA GLY A 123 -1.45 8.20 -6.04
C GLY A 123 -2.57 7.64 -5.18
N LEU A 124 -3.60 7.02 -5.79
CA LEU A 124 -4.68 6.35 -5.05
C LEU A 124 -4.15 5.26 -4.10
N GLY A 125 -3.23 4.41 -4.58
CA GLY A 125 -2.65 3.37 -3.73
C GLY A 125 -1.91 3.95 -2.53
N LEU A 126 -1.08 4.98 -2.76
CA LEU A 126 -0.27 5.60 -1.71
C LEU A 126 -1.09 6.40 -0.68
N LEU A 127 -2.31 6.86 -1.02
CA LEU A 127 -3.23 7.44 -0.03
C LEU A 127 -3.61 6.44 1.08
N ASP A 128 -3.58 5.15 0.77
CA ASP A 128 -3.87 4.06 1.71
C ASP A 128 -2.61 3.54 2.43
N ALA A 129 -1.48 4.24 2.34
CA ALA A 129 -0.22 3.82 2.95
C ALA A 129 -0.36 3.59 4.46
N ARG A 130 0.00 2.38 4.88
CA ARG A 130 -0.01 1.91 6.27
C ARG A 130 1.32 1.26 6.62
N HIS A 131 1.85 1.62 7.78
CA HIS A 131 3.06 1.00 8.31
C HIS A 131 2.85 -0.49 8.59
N VAL A 132 3.79 -1.32 8.16
CA VAL A 132 3.85 -2.74 8.51
C VAL A 132 5.04 -2.98 9.43
N ALA A 133 6.25 -2.63 8.98
CA ALA A 133 7.48 -2.87 9.74
C ALA A 133 8.60 -1.89 9.38
N GLY A 134 9.67 -1.85 10.20
CA GLY A 134 10.82 -0.96 10.02
C GLY A 134 10.67 0.34 10.78
N ASP A 135 11.13 1.44 10.19
CA ASP A 135 11.11 2.78 10.76
C ASP A 135 9.74 3.46 10.55
N PRO A 136 8.96 3.72 11.61
CA PRO A 136 7.64 4.35 11.48
C PRO A 136 7.72 5.80 10.98
N GLU A 137 8.83 6.52 11.22
CA GLU A 137 8.99 7.91 10.79
C GLU A 137 9.09 8.02 9.26
N VAL A 138 9.74 7.05 8.61
CA VAL A 138 9.79 6.96 7.15
C VAL A 138 8.37 6.80 6.57
N THR A 139 7.53 6.00 7.23
CA THR A 139 6.14 5.82 6.80
C THR A 139 5.30 7.08 7.04
N ALA A 140 5.47 7.74 8.19
CA ALA A 140 4.80 8.99 8.49
C ALA A 140 5.18 10.10 7.49
N GLY A 141 6.46 10.18 7.12
CA GLY A 141 6.97 11.06 6.07
C GLY A 141 6.33 10.77 4.71
N LEU A 142 6.27 9.49 4.30
CA LEU A 142 5.61 9.10 3.04
C LEU A 142 4.13 9.52 3.02
N ARG A 143 3.37 9.23 4.08
CA ARG A 143 1.93 9.57 4.16
C ARG A 143 1.70 11.07 4.07
N THR A 144 2.50 11.84 4.80
CA THR A 144 2.40 13.31 4.82
C THR A 144 2.71 13.90 3.44
N ALA A 145 3.82 13.47 2.84
CA ALA A 145 4.25 13.98 1.53
C ALA A 145 3.28 13.56 0.40
N THR A 146 2.77 12.32 0.44
CA THR A 146 1.76 11.83 -0.51
C THR A 146 0.48 12.65 -0.43
N LEU A 147 -0.04 12.90 0.78
CA LEU A 147 -1.26 13.68 0.96
C LEU A 147 -1.09 15.13 0.48
N GLY A 148 0.06 15.74 0.77
CA GLY A 148 0.42 17.06 0.25
C GLY A 148 0.45 17.09 -1.28
N SER A 149 1.13 16.13 -1.90
CA SER A 149 1.20 16.01 -3.36
C SER A 149 -0.15 15.75 -4.01
N TRP A 150 -0.98 14.88 -3.43
CA TRP A 150 -2.33 14.59 -3.93
C TRP A 150 -3.19 15.86 -3.98
N ARG A 151 -3.14 16.68 -2.92
CA ARG A 151 -3.85 17.97 -2.87
C ARG A 151 -3.28 18.97 -3.87
N GLN A 152 -1.96 19.09 -3.94
CA GLN A 152 -1.29 20.00 -4.86
C GLN A 152 -1.62 19.69 -6.33
N HIS A 153 -1.68 18.40 -6.68
CA HIS A 153 -1.91 17.93 -8.05
C HIS A 153 -3.38 17.57 -8.33
N ALA A 154 -4.31 17.83 -7.41
CA ALA A 154 -5.72 17.44 -7.54
C ALA A 154 -6.36 17.93 -8.84
N GLY A 155 -6.07 19.16 -9.26
CA GLY A 155 -6.57 19.73 -10.51
C GLY A 155 -6.16 18.94 -11.76
N ARG A 156 -5.01 18.26 -11.73
CA ARG A 156 -4.53 17.37 -12.80
C ARG A 156 -5.01 15.94 -12.64
N LEU A 157 -4.96 15.39 -11.42
CA LEU A 157 -5.22 13.98 -11.14
C LEU A 157 -6.71 13.63 -11.16
N LEU A 158 -7.59 14.51 -10.69
CA LEU A 158 -9.01 14.20 -10.57
C LEU A 158 -9.75 14.09 -11.91
N PRO A 159 -9.45 14.89 -12.95
CA PRO A 159 -9.95 14.61 -14.29
C PRO A 159 -9.57 13.21 -14.78
N GLN A 160 -8.33 12.76 -14.53
CA GLN A 160 -7.89 11.40 -14.88
C GLN A 160 -8.67 10.35 -14.07
N LEU A 161 -8.86 10.57 -12.77
CA LEU A 161 -9.66 9.69 -11.91
C LEU A 161 -11.09 9.54 -12.41
N ARG A 162 -11.72 10.66 -12.77
CA ARG A 162 -13.07 10.70 -13.34
C ARG A 162 -13.14 9.88 -14.63
N ASP A 163 -12.15 10.03 -15.51
CA ASP A 163 -12.15 9.37 -16.81
C ASP A 163 -11.89 7.86 -16.67
N LEU A 164 -11.00 7.45 -15.77
CA LEU A 164 -10.82 6.04 -15.39
C LEU A 164 -12.11 5.43 -14.83
N ARG A 165 -12.78 6.15 -13.93
CA ARG A 165 -14.05 5.72 -13.34
C ARG A 165 -15.15 5.58 -14.40
N ARG A 166 -15.30 6.58 -15.28
CA ARG A 166 -16.28 6.54 -16.39
C ARG A 166 -15.98 5.41 -17.37
N GLY A 167 -14.71 5.18 -17.70
CA GLY A 167 -14.29 4.08 -18.56
C GLY A 167 -14.73 2.72 -18.01
N ARG A 168 -14.39 2.43 -16.73
CA ARG A 168 -14.80 1.20 -16.06
C ARG A 168 -16.32 1.04 -15.98
N SER A 169 -17.03 2.08 -15.57
CA SER A 169 -18.50 2.07 -15.48
C SER A 169 -19.18 1.76 -16.81
N ARG A 170 -18.64 2.24 -17.94
CA ARG A 170 -19.16 1.91 -19.29
C ARG A 170 -18.88 0.48 -19.71
N GLN A 171 -17.78 -0.10 -19.26
CA GLN A 171 -17.38 -1.47 -19.62
C GLN A 171 -18.12 -2.52 -18.81
N ILE A 172 -18.34 -2.25 -17.51
CA ILE A 172 -18.87 -3.23 -16.56
C ILE A 172 -20.37 -3.04 -16.33
N GLY A 173 -20.86 -1.79 -16.35
CA GLY A 173 -22.23 -1.45 -16.00
C GLY A 173 -22.42 -1.06 -14.53
N GLU A 174 -23.67 -0.94 -14.11
CA GLU A 174 -24.03 -0.53 -12.75
C GLU A 174 -24.47 -1.74 -11.92
N LEU A 175 -23.96 -1.82 -10.70
CA LEU A 175 -24.12 -2.96 -9.80
C LEU A 175 -25.59 -3.35 -9.61
N GLY A 176 -26.49 -2.37 -9.48
CA GLY A 176 -27.92 -2.60 -9.25
C GLY A 176 -28.71 -3.12 -10.45
N PHE A 177 -28.12 -3.12 -11.65
CA PHE A 177 -28.80 -3.55 -12.89
C PHE A 177 -28.17 -4.79 -13.52
N LEU A 178 -27.12 -5.35 -12.93
CA LEU A 178 -26.45 -6.56 -13.43
C LEU A 178 -26.99 -7.79 -12.71
N LEU A 179 -27.24 -8.88 -13.46
CA LEU A 179 -27.63 -10.17 -12.89
C LEU A 179 -26.49 -10.79 -12.05
N GLU A 180 -25.25 -10.61 -12.52
CA GLU A 180 -24.03 -11.08 -11.87
C GLU A 180 -23.05 -9.89 -11.77
N PRO A 181 -23.22 -9.00 -10.78
CA PRO A 181 -22.41 -7.79 -10.68
C PRO A 181 -20.99 -8.09 -10.18
N ASP A 182 -20.01 -7.37 -10.72
CA ASP A 182 -18.68 -7.27 -10.12
C ASP A 182 -18.74 -6.31 -8.91
N LEU A 183 -18.68 -6.88 -7.69
CA LEU A 183 -18.79 -6.12 -6.44
C LEU A 183 -17.63 -5.12 -6.23
N LYS A 184 -16.50 -5.32 -6.91
CA LYS A 184 -15.32 -4.47 -6.77
C LYS A 184 -15.34 -3.32 -7.77
N GLU A 185 -15.57 -3.63 -9.04
CA GLU A 185 -15.29 -2.73 -10.16
C GLU A 185 -16.55 -2.13 -10.80
N ALA A 186 -17.74 -2.72 -10.63
CA ALA A 186 -18.98 -2.17 -11.17
C ALA A 186 -19.30 -0.79 -10.57
N TYR A 187 -20.09 0.02 -11.29
CA TYR A 187 -20.54 1.29 -10.74
C TYR A 187 -21.46 1.06 -9.54
N GLY A 188 -21.12 1.69 -8.41
CA GLY A 188 -21.74 1.44 -7.10
C GLY A 188 -21.03 0.37 -6.26
N GLY A 189 -19.97 -0.27 -6.79
CA GLY A 189 -19.15 -1.25 -6.07
C GLY A 189 -18.09 -0.62 -5.16
N LEU A 190 -17.26 -1.49 -4.56
CA LEU A 190 -16.24 -1.13 -3.55
C LEU A 190 -15.30 -0.01 -4.00
N ARG A 191 -14.91 0.01 -5.27
CA ARG A 191 -13.97 1.02 -5.76
C ARG A 191 -14.56 2.42 -5.85
N GLU A 192 -15.88 2.58 -5.90
CA GLU A 192 -16.49 3.92 -5.82
C GLU A 192 -16.25 4.55 -4.44
N GLY A 193 -16.28 3.75 -3.37
CA GLY A 193 -15.90 4.22 -2.03
C GLY A 193 -14.46 4.72 -1.96
N GLN A 194 -13.54 4.07 -2.69
CA GLN A 194 -12.14 4.52 -2.79
C GLN A 194 -12.04 5.86 -3.53
N VAL A 195 -12.83 6.08 -4.58
CA VAL A 195 -12.90 7.36 -5.29
C VAL A 195 -13.39 8.47 -4.35
N LEU A 196 -14.45 8.22 -3.57
CA LEU A 196 -14.98 9.20 -2.62
C LEU A 196 -13.96 9.54 -1.52
N ARG A 197 -13.26 8.54 -0.96
CA ARG A 197 -12.17 8.78 -0.01
C ARG A 197 -11.04 9.62 -0.62
N ALA A 198 -10.71 9.40 -1.89
CA ALA A 198 -9.69 10.17 -2.58
C ALA A 198 -10.11 11.64 -2.82
N LEU A 199 -11.40 11.89 -3.10
CA LEU A 199 -11.95 13.25 -3.17
C LEU A 199 -11.91 13.95 -1.80
N ALA A 200 -12.23 13.23 -0.73
CA ALA A 200 -12.14 13.75 0.63
C ALA A 200 -10.68 14.03 1.04
N ALA A 201 -9.73 13.16 0.66
CA ALA A 201 -8.31 13.40 0.88
C ALA A 201 -7.81 14.67 0.15
N ALA A 202 -8.37 14.95 -1.03
CA ALA A 202 -8.14 16.18 -1.78
C ALA A 202 -8.85 17.42 -1.20
N GLN A 203 -9.68 17.28 -0.16
CA GLN A 203 -10.48 18.34 0.46
C GLN A 203 -11.52 18.97 -0.50
N LEU A 204 -12.07 18.16 -1.41
CA LEU A 204 -13.09 18.60 -2.38
C LEU A 204 -14.48 18.01 -2.10
N ALA A 205 -14.57 17.09 -1.15
CA ALA A 205 -15.80 16.51 -0.65
C ALA A 205 -15.61 16.16 0.83
N ASP A 206 -16.72 15.97 1.54
CA ASP A 206 -16.65 15.44 2.90
C ASP A 206 -16.25 13.97 2.89
N ALA A 207 -15.59 13.54 3.96
CA ALA A 207 -15.30 12.12 4.15
C ALA A 207 -16.62 11.36 4.36
N PRO A 208 -16.74 10.11 3.85
CA PRO A 208 -17.86 9.25 4.19
C PRO A 208 -18.00 9.12 5.71
N PRO A 209 -19.22 9.12 6.25
CA PRO A 209 -19.44 8.99 7.68
C PRO A 209 -18.96 7.62 8.18
N ALA A 210 -18.61 7.53 9.48
CA ALA A 210 -17.95 6.35 10.03
C ALA A 210 -18.82 5.08 9.98
N ASP A 211 -20.14 5.24 10.15
CA ASP A 211 -21.15 4.19 10.05
C ASP A 211 -21.20 3.53 8.66
N ALA A 212 -20.92 4.28 7.60
CA ALA A 212 -20.79 3.74 6.26
C ALA A 212 -19.61 2.76 6.13
N GLY A 213 -18.57 2.91 6.95
CA GLY A 213 -17.45 1.97 7.05
C GLY A 213 -17.80 0.72 7.87
N GLU A 214 -18.59 0.87 8.94
CA GLU A 214 -19.04 -0.23 9.80
C GLU A 214 -19.97 -1.20 9.06
N ALA A 215 -20.81 -0.69 8.15
CA ALA A 215 -21.65 -1.51 7.28
C ALA A 215 -20.85 -2.45 6.34
N TYR A 216 -19.55 -2.18 6.17
CA TYR A 216 -18.62 -2.91 5.31
C TYR A 216 -17.60 -3.78 6.05
N ALA A 217 -17.51 -3.66 7.38
CA ALA A 217 -16.47 -4.28 8.23
C ALA A 217 -16.69 -5.78 8.41
#